data_AF-A0A432USJ9-F1
#
_entry.id   AF-A0A432USJ9-F1
#
_cell.length_a   1.000
_cell.length_b   1.000
_cell.length_c   1.000
_cell.angle_alpha   90.00
_cell.angle_beta   90.00
_cell.angle_gamma   90.00
#
_symmetry.space_group_name_H-M   'P 1'
#
loop_
_entity.id
_entity.type
_entity.pdbx_description
1 polymer ?
#
loop_
_entity_poly.entity_id
_entity_poly.type
_entity_poly.pdbx_seq_one_letter_code
_entity_poly.pdbx_strand_id
1 'polypeptide(L)'
;SSLDEMTQQNAALVEQLAATAGNMSEQAEMQADFVGKFKISSSTQPRLTNGDQQASFELEEAKNSHRAWTVRLERFLLGQTVDFDKNSARRDDACPLGKWLYGEGQKYAHLSEMQQLIKLHTEMHQTVGKVIDAKEMEDLELAKQEKDKVVRYSQQILDLIDRLKEALSKEAPSTGPKPTPEKIASKPSQKSTDDWSDF
;
A
#
# COMPACT_ATOMS: atom_id res chain seq x y z
N SER A 1 -55.49 0.05 31.46
CA SER A 1 -54.23 -0.67 31.17
C SER A 1 -53.64 -0.39 29.77
N SER A 2 -54.42 -0.06 28.72
CA SER A 2 -53.87 0.23 27.38
C SER A 2 -53.15 1.60 27.23
N LEU A 3 -53.60 2.63 27.98
CA LEU A 3 -52.94 3.95 27.97
C LEU A 3 -51.56 3.95 28.64
N ASP A 4 -51.37 3.10 29.64
CA ASP A 4 -50.12 2.98 30.40
C ASP A 4 -49.04 2.26 29.56
N GLU A 5 -49.45 1.22 28.85
CA GLU A 5 -48.61 0.46 27.91
C GLU A 5 -48.14 1.32 26.72
N MET A 6 -49.02 2.17 26.17
CA MET A 6 -48.65 3.10 25.10
C MET A 6 -47.68 4.19 25.59
N THR A 7 -47.85 4.67 26.82
CA THR A 7 -46.96 5.66 27.43
C THR A 7 -45.58 5.06 27.68
N GLN A 8 -45.52 3.82 28.15
CA GLN A 8 -44.27 3.10 28.38
C GLN A 8 -43.54 2.77 27.06
N GLN A 9 -44.27 2.39 26.01
CA GLN A 9 -43.72 2.20 24.66
C GLN A 9 -43.17 3.49 24.05
N ASN A 10 -43.87 4.61 24.20
CA ASN A 10 -43.39 5.91 23.72
C ASN A 10 -42.11 6.33 24.45
N ALA A 11 -42.00 6.09 25.76
CA ALA A 11 -40.78 6.33 26.52
C ALA A 11 -39.61 5.46 26.03
N ALA A 12 -39.84 4.16 25.82
CA ALA A 12 -38.81 3.24 25.33
C ALA A 12 -38.34 3.59 23.91
N LEU A 13 -39.26 4.03 23.03
CA LEU A 13 -38.94 4.46 21.68
C LEU A 13 -38.06 5.73 21.70
N VAL A 14 -38.35 6.68 22.58
CA VAL A 14 -37.56 7.91 22.75
C VAL A 14 -36.16 7.60 23.28
N GLU A 15 -36.02 6.68 24.24
CA GLU A 15 -34.72 6.23 24.74
C GLU A 15 -33.90 5.53 23.65
N GLN A 16 -34.54 4.66 22.85
CA GLN A 16 -33.87 3.99 21.74
C GLN A 16 -33.45 4.96 20.63
N LEU A 17 -34.26 5.99 20.37
CA LEU A 17 -33.95 7.04 19.41
C LEU A 17 -32.77 7.91 19.91
N ALA A 18 -32.74 8.24 21.20
CA ALA A 18 -31.64 8.98 21.81
C ALA A 18 -30.32 8.19 21.79
N ALA A 19 -30.38 6.88 22.06
CA ALA A 19 -29.21 5.99 21.95
C ALA A 19 -28.69 5.88 20.51
N THR A 20 -29.60 5.81 19.53
CA THR A 20 -29.26 5.78 18.10
C THR A 20 -28.63 7.11 17.66
N ALA A 21 -29.18 8.24 18.10
CA ALA A 21 -28.65 9.58 17.80
C ALA A 21 -27.27 9.79 18.44
N GLY A 22 -27.05 9.30 19.66
CA GLY A 22 -25.74 9.33 20.33
C GLY A 22 -24.66 8.59 19.53
N ASN A 23 -24.97 7.38 19.05
CA ASN A 23 -24.05 6.58 18.23
C ASN A 23 -23.80 7.22 16.84
N MET A 24 -24.82 7.84 16.23
CA MET A 24 -24.63 8.62 14.99
C MET A 24 -23.75 9.86 15.18
N SER A 25 -23.86 10.54 16.34
CA SER A 25 -23.01 11.68 16.68
C SER A 25 -21.55 11.25 16.88
N GLU A 26 -21.32 10.15 17.58
CA GLU A 26 -19.99 9.56 17.77
C GLU A 26 -19.38 9.12 16.43
N GLN A 27 -20.20 8.55 15.54
CA GLN A 27 -19.78 8.20 14.18
C GLN A 27 -19.46 9.43 13.31
N ALA A 28 -20.21 10.51 13.46
CA ALA A 28 -19.94 11.78 12.76
C ALA A 28 -18.66 12.46 13.27
N GLU A 29 -18.36 12.37 14.57
CA GLU A 29 -17.10 12.84 15.15
C GLU A 29 -15.89 12.03 14.66
N MET A 30 -16.02 10.70 14.58
CA MET A 30 -14.98 9.86 13.98
C MET A 30 -14.77 10.14 12.49
N GLN A 31 -15.83 10.42 11.74
CA GLN A 31 -15.72 10.87 10.34
C GLN A 31 -15.07 12.26 10.23
N ALA A 32 -15.37 13.17 11.15
CA ALA A 32 -14.74 14.49 11.21
C ALA A 32 -13.25 14.41 11.55
N ASP A 33 -12.83 13.51 12.45
CA ASP A 33 -11.41 13.24 12.74
C ASP A 33 -10.68 12.68 11.50
N PHE A 34 -11.36 11.81 10.74
CA PHE A 34 -10.82 11.28 9.48
C PHE A 34 -10.69 12.35 8.38
N VAL A 35 -11.70 13.22 8.21
CA VAL A 35 -11.65 14.36 7.28
C VAL A 35 -10.63 15.41 7.73
N GLY A 36 -10.41 15.57 9.04
CA GLY A 36 -9.37 16.43 9.61
C GLY A 36 -7.96 16.05 9.19
N LYS A 37 -7.69 14.74 9.01
CA LYS A 37 -6.41 14.21 8.49
C LYS A 37 -6.21 14.48 7.00
N PHE A 38 -7.27 14.76 6.24
CA PHE A 38 -7.23 15.13 4.82
C PHE A 38 -7.00 16.62 4.57
N LYS A 39 -7.03 17.49 5.60
CA LYS A 39 -6.61 18.89 5.47
C LYS A 39 -5.08 19.01 5.42
N ILE A 40 -4.47 18.36 4.42
CA ILE A 40 -3.14 18.73 3.94
C ILE A 40 -3.35 19.83 2.89
N SER A 41 -2.95 21.04 3.30
CA SER A 41 -2.82 22.28 2.55
C SER A 41 -3.04 22.22 1.03
N SER A 42 -4.17 22.74 0.57
CA SER A 42 -4.41 23.10 -0.84
C SER A 42 -3.63 24.36 -1.28
N SER A 43 -2.59 24.76 -0.55
CA SER A 43 -1.77 25.95 -0.82
C SER A 43 -0.33 25.82 -0.32
N THR A 44 0.24 24.61 -0.34
CA THR A 44 1.68 24.46 -0.07
C THR A 44 2.37 23.95 -1.33
N GLN A 45 3.25 24.81 -1.84
CA GLN A 45 4.45 24.49 -2.62
C GLN A 45 4.99 23.09 -2.31
N PRO A 46 5.72 22.41 -3.23
CA PRO A 46 6.30 21.10 -2.94
C PRO A 46 7.24 21.22 -1.73
N ARG A 47 6.71 20.96 -0.54
CA ARG A 47 7.47 20.83 0.68
C ARG A 47 8.17 19.51 0.51
N LEU A 48 9.49 19.54 0.57
CA LEU A 48 10.38 18.39 0.56
C LEU A 48 9.83 17.32 1.53
N THR A 49 8.98 16.43 1.04
CA THR A 49 8.63 15.21 1.75
C THR A 49 9.86 14.33 1.60
N ASN A 50 10.46 13.91 2.71
CA ASN A 50 11.52 12.91 2.66
C ASN A 50 11.02 11.74 1.83
N GLY A 51 11.83 11.26 0.87
CA GLY A 51 11.42 10.22 -0.08
C GLY A 51 10.86 8.96 0.60
N ASP A 52 11.26 8.72 1.85
CA ASP A 52 10.81 7.60 2.68
C ASP A 52 9.38 7.77 3.20
N GLN A 53 8.95 9.02 3.51
CA GLN A 53 7.57 9.30 3.92
C GLN A 53 6.60 9.14 2.75
N GLN A 54 7.02 9.54 1.55
CA GLN A 54 6.25 9.34 0.33
C GLN A 54 6.13 7.85 0.00
N ALA A 55 7.23 7.09 0.06
CA ALA A 55 7.22 5.64 -0.15
C ALA A 55 6.30 4.93 0.86
N SER A 56 6.32 5.34 2.14
CA SER A 56 5.43 4.77 3.16
C SER A 56 3.94 4.99 2.86
N PHE A 57 3.56 6.16 2.34
CA PHE A 57 2.19 6.46 1.94
C PHE A 57 1.75 5.65 0.70
N GLU A 58 2.58 5.63 -0.35
CA GLU A 58 2.31 4.88 -1.58
C GLU A 58 2.19 3.36 -1.30
N LEU A 59 2.99 2.84 -0.37
CA LEU A 59 2.92 1.45 0.07
C LEU A 59 1.63 1.13 0.85
N GLU A 60 1.08 2.05 1.64
CA GLU A 60 -0.23 1.84 2.29
C GLU A 60 -1.37 1.85 1.27
N GLU A 61 -1.32 2.72 0.27
CA GLU A 61 -2.29 2.70 -0.84
C GLU A 61 -2.23 1.39 -1.62
N ALA A 62 -1.02 0.86 -1.85
CA ALA A 62 -0.81 -0.45 -2.46
C ALA A 62 -1.42 -1.59 -1.63
N LYS A 63 -1.25 -1.57 -0.29
CA LYS A 63 -1.86 -2.56 0.61
C LYS A 63 -3.38 -2.56 0.51
N ASN A 64 -4.00 -1.38 0.57
CA ASN A 64 -5.45 -1.24 0.46
C ASN A 64 -5.96 -1.74 -0.90
N SER A 65 -5.25 -1.42 -1.97
CA SER A 65 -5.57 -1.88 -3.33
C SER A 65 -5.54 -3.40 -3.43
N HIS A 66 -4.54 -4.08 -2.85
CA HIS A 66 -4.48 -5.54 -2.83
C HIS A 66 -5.58 -6.19 -1.99
N ARG A 67 -5.92 -5.62 -0.83
CA ARG A 67 -7.05 -6.11 -0.02
C ARG A 67 -8.37 -5.98 -0.79
N ALA A 68 -8.58 -4.87 -1.48
CA ALA A 68 -9.76 -4.70 -2.33
C ALA A 68 -9.76 -5.67 -3.52
N TRP A 69 -8.58 -5.99 -4.05
CA TRP A 69 -8.44 -6.90 -5.19
C TRP A 69 -8.89 -8.34 -4.90
N THR A 70 -8.55 -8.90 -3.73
CA THR A 70 -8.98 -10.26 -3.37
C THR A 70 -10.50 -10.39 -3.28
N VAL A 71 -11.17 -9.36 -2.77
CA VAL A 71 -12.64 -9.28 -2.76
C VAL A 71 -13.22 -9.22 -4.17
N ARG A 72 -12.61 -8.44 -5.09
CA ARG A 72 -13.05 -8.40 -6.50
C ARG A 72 -12.89 -9.75 -7.18
N LEU A 73 -11.78 -10.44 -6.95
CA LEU A 73 -11.55 -11.78 -7.50
C LEU A 73 -12.58 -12.80 -7.00
N GLU A 74 -12.96 -12.73 -5.72
CA GLU A 74 -14.01 -13.58 -5.16
C GLU A 74 -15.38 -13.30 -5.80
N ARG A 75 -15.76 -12.03 -5.95
CA ARG A 75 -17.00 -11.65 -6.63
C ARG A 75 -17.05 -12.14 -8.09
N PHE A 76 -15.92 -12.06 -8.80
CA PHE A 76 -15.77 -12.59 -10.14
C PHE A 76 -16.05 -14.10 -10.20
N LEU A 77 -15.48 -14.88 -9.26
CA LEU A 77 -15.71 -16.32 -9.20
C LEU A 77 -17.17 -16.68 -8.88
N LEU A 78 -17.86 -15.85 -8.10
CA LEU A 78 -19.29 -15.96 -7.83
C LEU A 78 -20.17 -15.53 -9.03
N GLY A 79 -19.58 -15.12 -10.15
CA GLY A 79 -20.30 -14.70 -11.36
C GLY A 79 -20.90 -13.30 -11.25
N GLN A 80 -20.49 -12.50 -10.28
CA GLN A 80 -20.92 -11.11 -10.17
C GLN A 80 -20.17 -10.24 -11.18
N THR A 81 -20.83 -9.18 -11.65
CA THR A 81 -20.18 -8.17 -12.49
C THR A 81 -19.07 -7.48 -11.69
N VAL A 82 -17.87 -7.49 -12.25
CA VAL A 82 -16.68 -6.86 -11.69
C VAL A 82 -16.09 -5.91 -12.72
N ASP A 83 -15.62 -4.77 -12.24
CA ASP A 83 -14.93 -3.79 -13.07
C ASP A 83 -13.42 -4.02 -13.01
N PHE A 84 -12.94 -5.00 -13.78
CA PHE A 84 -11.53 -5.15 -14.09
C PHE A 84 -11.31 -5.84 -15.44
N ASP A 85 -10.24 -5.45 -16.13
CA ASP A 85 -9.80 -6.09 -17.36
C ASP A 85 -9.00 -7.37 -17.04
N LYS A 86 -9.40 -8.50 -17.64
CA LYS A 86 -8.77 -9.81 -17.41
C LYS A 86 -7.31 -9.86 -17.83
N ASN A 87 -6.93 -9.14 -18.88
CA ASN A 87 -5.55 -9.12 -19.35
C ASN A 87 -4.66 -8.32 -18.38
N SER A 88 -5.14 -7.17 -17.93
CA SER A 88 -4.48 -6.34 -16.93
C SER A 88 -4.39 -7.04 -15.57
N ALA A 89 -5.38 -7.85 -15.19
CA ALA A 89 -5.36 -8.64 -13.95
C ALA A 89 -4.20 -9.65 -13.87
N ARG A 90 -3.72 -10.14 -15.02
CA ARG A 90 -2.60 -11.09 -15.12
C ARG A 90 -1.25 -10.42 -15.06
N ARG A 91 -1.22 -9.11 -15.27
CA ARG A 91 -0.01 -8.32 -15.35
C ARG A 91 0.36 -7.77 -13.98
N ASP A 92 1.58 -8.05 -13.57
CA ASP A 92 2.16 -7.59 -12.32
C ASP A 92 2.72 -6.17 -12.41
N ASP A 93 2.70 -5.52 -13.58
CA ASP A 93 3.10 -4.12 -13.75
C ASP A 93 1.89 -3.16 -13.88
N ALA A 94 0.67 -3.71 -13.97
CA ALA A 94 -0.54 -2.93 -14.22
C ALA A 94 -1.18 -2.38 -12.93
N CYS A 95 -0.99 -3.04 -11.79
CA CYS A 95 -1.58 -2.63 -10.51
C CYS A 95 -0.77 -1.49 -9.85
N PRO A 96 -1.35 -0.75 -8.88
CA PRO A 96 -0.64 0.33 -8.19
C PRO A 96 0.69 -0.10 -7.57
N LEU A 97 0.72 -1.29 -6.93
CA LEU A 97 1.97 -1.83 -6.38
C LEU A 97 2.99 -2.11 -7.48
N GLY A 98 2.58 -2.79 -8.55
CA GLY A 98 3.43 -3.08 -9.71
C GLY A 98 4.07 -1.84 -10.32
N LYS A 99 3.26 -0.81 -10.57
CA LYS A 99 3.73 0.49 -11.07
C LYS A 99 4.76 1.13 -10.14
N TRP A 100 4.55 1.02 -8.83
CA TRP A 100 5.50 1.49 -7.84
C TRP A 100 6.79 0.66 -7.84
N LEU A 101 6.68 -0.69 -7.83
CA LEU A 101 7.82 -1.62 -7.83
C LEU A 101 8.74 -1.40 -9.03
N TYR A 102 8.17 -1.19 -10.22
CA TYR A 102 8.92 -0.98 -11.46
C TYR A 102 9.29 0.49 -11.73
N GLY A 103 8.77 1.43 -10.94
CA GLY A 103 9.10 2.84 -10.97
C GLY A 103 9.99 3.24 -9.79
N GLU A 104 9.46 4.07 -8.89
CA GLU A 104 10.17 4.60 -7.72
C GLU A 104 10.78 3.53 -6.82
N GLY A 105 10.14 2.36 -6.71
CA GLY A 105 10.62 1.24 -5.91
C GLY A 105 11.98 0.70 -6.35
N GLN A 106 12.40 0.93 -7.60
CA GLN A 106 13.71 0.49 -8.11
C GLN A 106 14.88 1.07 -7.31
N LYS A 107 14.72 2.23 -6.66
CA LYS A 107 15.75 2.82 -5.79
C LYS A 107 16.07 1.95 -4.56
N TYR A 108 15.17 1.04 -4.21
CA TYR A 108 15.28 0.12 -3.09
C TYR A 108 15.52 -1.34 -3.54
N ALA A 109 15.84 -1.57 -4.82
CA ALA A 109 16.03 -2.92 -5.38
C ALA A 109 17.21 -3.69 -4.77
N HIS A 110 18.12 -3.02 -4.06
CA HIS A 110 19.19 -3.63 -3.30
C HIS A 110 18.71 -4.33 -2.02
N LEU A 111 17.53 -3.97 -1.50
CA LEU A 111 16.97 -4.57 -0.30
C LEU A 111 16.44 -5.98 -0.59
N SER A 112 16.74 -6.92 0.31
CA SER A 112 16.32 -8.31 0.17
C SER A 112 14.79 -8.46 0.21
N GLU A 113 14.13 -7.61 0.99
CA GLU A 113 12.70 -7.49 1.16
C GLU A 113 12.04 -7.05 -0.15
N MET A 114 12.66 -6.10 -0.87
CA MET A 114 12.19 -5.62 -2.16
C MET A 114 12.25 -6.72 -3.23
N GLN A 115 13.35 -7.47 -3.27
CA GLN A 115 13.49 -8.58 -4.23
C GLN A 115 12.48 -9.70 -3.96
N GLN A 116 12.25 -10.04 -2.69
CA GLN A 116 11.20 -11.00 -2.30
C GLN A 116 9.81 -10.50 -2.66
N LEU A 117 9.55 -9.21 -2.45
CA LEU A 117 8.27 -8.58 -2.77
C LEU A 117 7.96 -8.65 -4.26
N ILE A 118 8.91 -8.26 -5.13
CA ILE A 118 8.76 -8.36 -6.59
C ILE A 118 8.46 -9.80 -6.98
N LYS A 119 9.24 -10.77 -6.50
CA LYS A 119 9.05 -12.18 -6.84
C LYS A 119 7.65 -12.69 -6.47
N LEU A 120 7.23 -12.49 -5.22
CA LEU A 120 5.91 -12.95 -4.77
C LEU A 120 4.77 -12.21 -5.48
N HIS A 121 4.96 -10.93 -5.79
CA HIS A 121 4.00 -10.15 -6.54
C HIS A 121 3.77 -10.71 -7.95
N THR A 122 4.85 -11.02 -8.67
CA THR A 122 4.77 -11.66 -9.99
C THR A 122 4.11 -13.04 -9.91
N GLU A 123 4.50 -13.89 -8.94
CA GLU A 123 3.89 -15.22 -8.74
C GLU A 123 2.38 -15.12 -8.44
N MET A 124 1.98 -14.14 -7.63
CA MET A 124 0.57 -13.90 -7.32
C MET A 124 -0.23 -13.56 -8.59
N HIS A 125 0.24 -12.62 -9.41
CA HIS A 125 -0.46 -12.22 -10.63
C HIS A 125 -0.53 -13.33 -11.69
N GLN A 126 0.52 -14.15 -11.81
CA GLN A 126 0.47 -15.38 -12.62
C GLN A 126 -0.62 -16.34 -12.12
N THR A 127 -0.74 -16.49 -10.81
CA THR A 127 -1.77 -17.32 -10.17
C THR A 127 -3.18 -16.75 -10.41
N VAL A 128 -3.34 -15.43 -10.38
CA VAL A 128 -4.60 -14.77 -10.77
C VAL A 128 -4.98 -15.12 -12.22
N GLY A 129 -4.01 -15.20 -13.13
CA GLY A 129 -4.25 -15.68 -14.49
C GLY A 129 -4.83 -17.09 -14.54
N LYS A 130 -4.28 -18.01 -13.75
CA LYS A 130 -4.80 -19.38 -13.62
C LYS A 130 -6.22 -19.42 -13.08
N VAL A 131 -6.56 -18.55 -12.11
CA VAL A 131 -7.93 -18.43 -11.59
C VAL A 131 -8.90 -18.00 -12.70
N ILE A 132 -8.49 -17.02 -13.52
CA ILE A 132 -9.30 -16.54 -14.65
C ILE A 132 -9.47 -17.64 -15.71
N ASP A 133 -8.38 -18.29 -16.11
CA ASP A 133 -8.42 -19.40 -17.08
C ASP A 133 -9.33 -20.53 -16.58
N ALA A 134 -9.18 -20.97 -15.33
CA ALA A 134 -10.00 -22.03 -14.75
C ALA A 134 -11.48 -21.64 -14.71
N LYS A 135 -11.81 -20.38 -14.38
CA LYS A 135 -13.19 -19.89 -14.39
C LYS A 135 -13.79 -19.87 -15.80
N GLU A 136 -13.01 -19.51 -16.82
CA GLU A 136 -13.44 -19.52 -18.23
C GLU A 136 -13.64 -20.93 -18.77
N MET A 137 -12.87 -21.90 -18.28
CA MET A 137 -13.03 -23.33 -18.59
C MET A 137 -14.11 -24.01 -17.73
N GLU A 138 -14.84 -23.26 -16.90
CA GLU A 138 -15.83 -23.76 -15.94
C GLU A 138 -15.28 -24.79 -14.92
N ASP A 139 -13.95 -24.86 -14.76
CA ASP A 139 -13.29 -25.67 -13.73
C ASP A 139 -13.27 -24.91 -12.38
N LEU A 140 -14.40 -24.99 -11.69
CA LEU A 140 -14.62 -24.28 -10.43
C LEU A 140 -13.72 -24.78 -9.28
N GLU A 141 -13.32 -26.06 -9.31
CA GLU A 141 -12.46 -26.62 -8.27
C GLU A 141 -11.03 -26.09 -8.41
N LEU A 142 -10.48 -26.11 -9.62
CA LEU A 142 -9.18 -25.50 -9.89
C LEU A 142 -9.21 -23.99 -9.60
N ALA A 143 -10.27 -23.29 -10.03
CA ALA A 143 -10.41 -21.86 -9.77
C ALA A 143 -10.38 -21.54 -8.27
N LYS A 144 -11.04 -22.35 -7.43
CA LYS A 144 -11.02 -22.22 -5.97
C LYS A 144 -9.64 -22.53 -5.39
N GLN A 145 -8.99 -23.61 -5.82
CA GLN A 145 -7.65 -23.98 -5.36
C GLN A 145 -6.62 -22.88 -5.65
N GLU A 146 -6.64 -22.33 -6.86
CA GLU A 146 -5.76 -21.23 -7.25
C GLU A 146 -6.14 -19.94 -6.52
N LYS A 147 -7.43 -19.66 -6.27
CA LYS A 147 -7.86 -18.52 -5.43
C LYS A 147 -7.25 -18.58 -4.04
N ASP A 148 -7.25 -19.75 -3.40
CA ASP A 148 -6.69 -19.93 -2.06
C ASP A 148 -5.17 -19.73 -2.04
N LYS A 149 -4.47 -19.99 -3.17
CA LYS A 149 -3.06 -19.60 -3.34
C LYS A 149 -2.92 -18.09 -3.46
N VAL A 150 -3.76 -17.42 -4.27
CA VAL A 150 -3.75 -15.95 -4.39
C VAL A 150 -3.95 -15.27 -3.02
N VAL A 151 -4.88 -15.76 -2.19
CA VAL A 151 -5.11 -15.21 -0.84
C VAL A 151 -3.86 -15.36 0.03
N ARG A 152 -3.19 -16.52 -0.01
CA ARG A 152 -1.94 -16.74 0.74
C ARG A 152 -0.82 -15.83 0.27
N TYR A 153 -0.62 -15.70 -1.03
CA TYR A 153 0.37 -14.78 -1.60
C TYR A 153 0.06 -13.32 -1.23
N SER A 154 -1.21 -12.92 -1.28
CA SER A 154 -1.62 -11.57 -0.89
C SER A 154 -1.26 -11.26 0.57
N GLN A 155 -1.44 -12.19 1.51
CA GLN A 155 -1.01 -11.97 2.90
C GLN A 155 0.51 -11.84 3.01
N GLN A 156 1.28 -12.70 2.35
CA GLN A 156 2.74 -12.63 2.36
C GLN A 156 3.27 -11.31 1.76
N ILE A 157 2.62 -10.79 0.72
CA ILE A 157 2.92 -9.49 0.12
C ILE A 157 2.68 -8.38 1.14
N LEU A 158 1.56 -8.40 1.86
CA LEU A 158 1.27 -7.40 2.89
C LEU A 158 2.34 -7.41 4.01
N ASP A 159 2.71 -8.60 4.48
CA ASP A 159 3.77 -8.77 5.51
C ASP A 159 5.14 -8.31 5.01
N LEU A 160 5.45 -8.52 3.73
CA LEU A 160 6.69 -8.02 3.11
C LEU A 160 6.68 -6.50 2.95
N ILE A 161 5.55 -5.89 2.63
CA ILE A 161 5.42 -4.43 2.57
C ILE A 161 5.68 -3.83 3.95
N ASP A 162 5.14 -4.42 5.02
CA ASP A 162 5.37 -3.93 6.38
C ASP A 162 6.84 -4.05 6.78
N ARG A 163 7.51 -5.18 6.46
CA ARG A 163 8.95 -5.33 6.67
C ARG A 163 9.79 -4.38 5.83
N LEU A 164 9.40 -4.13 4.58
CA LEU A 164 10.07 -3.16 3.72
C LEU A 164 9.97 -1.77 4.33
N LYS A 165 8.80 -1.35 4.82
CA LYS A 165 8.64 -0.06 5.50
C LYS A 165 9.53 0.08 6.74
N GLU A 166 9.66 -0.98 7.53
CA GLU A 166 10.60 -1.01 8.66
C GLU A 166 12.06 -0.88 8.19
N ALA A 167 12.45 -1.58 7.12
CA ALA A 167 13.78 -1.50 6.55
C ALA A 167 14.10 -0.08 6.04
N LEU A 168 13.15 0.55 5.33
CA LEU A 168 13.26 1.93 4.86
C LEU A 168 13.41 2.93 6.02
N SER A 169 12.68 2.70 7.12
CA SER A 169 12.78 3.53 8.32
C SER A 169 14.14 3.39 9.02
N LYS A 170 14.81 2.24 8.88
CA LYS A 170 16.14 1.95 9.45
C LYS A 170 17.29 2.43 8.57
N GLU A 171 17.11 2.46 7.24
CA GLU A 171 18.10 3.00 6.30
C GLU A 171 18.15 4.53 6.26
N ALA A 172 17.13 5.23 6.79
CA ALA A 172 17.15 6.68 6.93
C ALA A 172 18.36 7.10 7.80
N PRO A 173 19.39 7.75 7.22
CA PRO A 173 20.55 8.16 8.00
C PRO A 173 20.11 9.20 9.02
N SER A 174 20.57 9.02 10.26
CA SER A 174 20.86 10.11 11.19
C SER A 174 21.43 11.29 10.38
N THR A 175 20.66 12.37 10.20
CA THR A 175 21.18 13.65 9.76
C THR A 175 21.94 14.28 10.93
N GLY A 176 23.02 13.63 11.36
CA GLY A 176 24.08 14.26 12.12
C GLY A 176 24.80 15.26 11.21
N PRO A 177 25.11 16.48 11.68
CA PRO A 177 25.79 17.47 10.87
C PRO A 177 27.11 16.90 10.37
N LYS A 178 27.34 16.96 9.05
CA LYS A 178 28.64 16.69 8.42
C LYS A 178 29.73 17.42 9.22
N PRO A 179 30.83 16.76 9.64
CA PRO A 179 31.99 17.50 10.10
C PRO A 179 32.47 18.35 8.92
N THR A 180 32.52 19.66 9.15
CA THR A 180 33.11 20.66 8.28
C THR A 180 34.50 20.20 7.82
N PRO A 181 34.86 20.32 6.54
CA PRO A 181 36.24 20.15 6.13
C PRO A 181 37.05 21.33 6.67
N GLU A 182 37.87 21.06 7.68
CA GLU A 182 38.81 22.00 8.26
C GLU A 182 39.85 22.39 7.19
N LYS A 183 40.00 23.70 6.99
CA LYS A 183 41.01 24.29 6.10
C LYS A 183 42.40 23.87 6.56
N ILE A 184 43.10 23.06 5.77
CA ILE A 184 44.56 22.98 5.84
C ILE A 184 45.14 23.83 4.72
N ALA A 185 45.97 24.78 5.14
CA ALA A 185 46.57 25.83 4.35
C ALA A 185 47.56 25.32 3.28
N SER A 186 47.60 26.06 2.17
CA SER A 186 48.57 26.06 1.07
C SER A 186 50.03 26.02 1.57
N LYS A 187 51.01 25.38 0.90
CA LYS A 187 51.73 25.83 -0.33
C LYS A 187 53.01 24.91 -0.53
N PRO A 188 53.86 25.06 -1.57
CA PRO A 188 53.71 24.75 -3.00
C PRO A 188 54.70 23.68 -3.57
N SER A 189 54.34 23.18 -4.76
CA SER A 189 55.18 22.92 -5.96
C SER A 189 56.45 22.05 -5.88
N GLN A 190 56.43 20.91 -6.60
CA GLN A 190 57.49 20.57 -7.57
C GLN A 190 57.02 19.56 -8.63
N LYS A 191 57.46 19.80 -9.88
CA LYS A 191 57.25 19.03 -11.13
C LYS A 191 57.95 17.66 -11.14
N SER A 192 57.34 16.69 -11.83
CA SER A 192 57.97 15.61 -12.63
C SER A 192 56.84 14.85 -13.35
N THR A 193 56.52 15.14 -14.62
CA THR A 193 56.95 14.41 -15.85
C THR A 193 57.04 12.89 -15.70
N ASP A 194 56.15 12.19 -16.43
CA ASP A 194 56.30 10.93 -17.20
C ASP A 194 54.88 10.32 -17.34
N ASP A 195 54.18 10.54 -18.45
CA ASP A 195 54.25 9.79 -19.72
C ASP A 195 53.93 8.30 -19.54
N TRP A 196 52.69 7.91 -19.90
CA TRP A 196 52.34 6.59 -20.46
C TRP A 196 51.01 6.71 -21.21
N SER A 197 51.13 6.70 -22.54
CA SER A 197 50.07 6.50 -23.52
C SER A 197 49.95 5.01 -23.87
N ASP A 198 48.77 4.61 -24.35
CA ASP A 198 48.38 3.28 -24.87
C ASP A 198 48.29 2.10 -23.89
N PHE A 199 47.06 1.68 -23.59
CA PHE A 199 46.52 0.33 -23.83
C PHE A 199 44.99 0.31 -23.71
#